data_AF-A0A2E1P191-F1
#
_entry.id   AF-A0A2E1P191-F1
#
_cell.length_a   1.000
_cell.length_b   1.000
_cell.length_c   1.000
_cell.angle_alpha   90.00
_cell.angle_beta   90.00
_cell.angle_gamma   90.00
#
_symmetry.space_group_name_H-M   'P 1'
#
loop_
_entity.id
_entity.type
_entity.pdbx_description
1 polymer ?
#
loop_
_entity_poly.entity_id
_entity_poly.type
_entity_poly.pdbx_seq_one_letter_code
_entity_poly.pdbx_strand_id
1 'polypeptide(L)'
;MKDDKIAAIGIGAMIVFIALILVAAVAAAVIIQTAEKLQQNAQTAGDDTADEMSGKIMINTAYVGTGSAAANTDEYHLVVRLAPGSDPTPATGISFQVFCANGIVEGTLATTDVHVMETEVDITGNLQVGVGYIVYVDADDGATDCGPDAVSTSQLYLHVLNGGTTYETLTVDDTSPGALVV
;
A
#
# COMPACT_ATOMS: atom_id res chain seq x y z
N MET A 1 -24.26 12.16 -74.31
CA MET A 1 -22.85 12.63 -74.21
C MET A 1 -22.62 13.71 -73.14
N LYS A 2 -23.43 14.78 -73.04
CA LYS A 2 -23.26 15.80 -71.97
C LYS A 2 -23.89 15.37 -70.64
N ASP A 3 -25.04 14.69 -70.70
CA ASP A 3 -25.75 14.18 -69.51
C ASP A 3 -25.03 13.00 -68.83
N ASP A 4 -24.38 12.13 -69.61
CA ASP A 4 -23.56 11.02 -69.06
C ASP A 4 -22.39 11.53 -68.21
N LYS A 5 -21.84 12.71 -68.53
CA LYS A 5 -20.78 13.34 -67.75
C LYS A 5 -21.31 13.87 -66.41
N ILE A 6 -22.54 14.39 -66.37
CA ILE A 6 -23.15 14.87 -65.12
C ILE A 6 -23.50 13.69 -64.22
N ALA A 7 -24.03 12.59 -64.77
CA ALA A 7 -24.28 11.35 -64.03
C ALA A 7 -22.97 10.76 -63.45
N ALA A 8 -21.89 10.71 -64.23
CA ALA A 8 -20.59 10.22 -63.76
C ALA A 8 -19.99 11.07 -62.61
N ILE A 9 -20.16 12.41 -62.66
CA ILE A 9 -19.73 13.31 -61.57
C ILE A 9 -20.53 13.05 -60.29
N GLY A 10 -21.84 12.81 -60.40
CA GLY A 10 -22.70 12.52 -59.25
C GLY A 10 -22.33 11.22 -58.53
N ILE A 11 -21.99 10.17 -59.28
CA ILE A 11 -21.51 8.91 -58.70
C ILE A 11 -20.15 9.10 -58.00
N GLY A 12 -19.23 9.87 -58.61
CA GLY A 12 -17.96 10.21 -57.98
C GLY A 12 -18.13 10.99 -56.66
N ALA A 13 -19.06 11.93 -56.62
CA ALA A 13 -19.37 12.70 -55.41
C ALA A 13 -19.93 11.82 -54.28
N MET A 14 -20.82 10.86 -54.61
CA MET A 14 -21.34 9.92 -53.61
C MET A 14 -20.27 8.98 -53.05
N ILE A 15 -19.33 8.52 -53.88
CA ILE A 15 -18.22 7.67 -53.42
C ILE A 15 -17.35 8.42 -52.40
N VAL A 16 -16.99 9.67 -52.70
CA VAL A 16 -16.20 10.50 -51.78
C VAL A 16 -16.97 10.79 -50.50
N PHE A 17 -18.28 11.03 -50.58
CA PHE A 17 -19.11 11.26 -49.41
C PHE A 17 -19.12 10.06 -48.46
N ILE A 18 -19.28 8.85 -48.99
CA ILE A 18 -19.23 7.61 -48.19
C ILE A 18 -17.83 7.42 -47.59
N ALA A 19 -16.78 7.64 -48.36
CA ALA A 19 -15.40 7.54 -47.88
C ALA A 19 -15.14 8.49 -46.70
N LEU A 20 -15.63 9.73 -46.76
CA LEU A 20 -15.49 10.71 -45.68
C LEU A 20 -16.22 10.27 -44.41
N ILE A 21 -17.42 9.68 -44.54
CA ILE A 21 -18.17 9.14 -43.40
C ILE A 21 -17.38 8.01 -42.73
N LEU A 22 -16.80 7.10 -43.51
CA LEU A 22 -16.03 5.97 -42.96
C LEU A 22 -14.76 6.45 -42.24
N VAL A 23 -14.04 7.43 -42.79
CA VAL A 23 -12.87 8.03 -42.13
C VAL A 23 -13.28 8.73 -40.84
N ALA A 24 -14.38 9.50 -40.86
CA ALA A 24 -14.91 10.16 -39.66
C ALA A 24 -15.32 9.15 -38.57
N ALA A 25 -15.93 8.02 -38.95
CA ALA A 25 -16.32 6.98 -38.01
C ALA A 25 -15.11 6.33 -37.31
N VAL A 26 -14.04 6.02 -38.07
CA VAL A 26 -12.80 5.47 -37.49
C VAL A 26 -12.13 6.49 -36.56
N ALA A 27 -12.06 7.76 -36.98
CA ALA A 27 -11.49 8.82 -36.16
C ALA A 27 -12.28 9.01 -34.84
N ALA A 28 -13.62 9.02 -34.91
CA ALA A 28 -14.47 9.10 -33.72
C ALA A 28 -14.26 7.92 -32.76
N ALA A 29 -14.15 6.69 -33.29
CA ALA A 29 -13.89 5.52 -32.46
C ALA A 29 -12.57 5.62 -31.69
N VAL A 30 -11.49 6.09 -32.34
CA VAL A 30 -10.19 6.27 -31.70
C VAL A 30 -10.23 7.40 -30.65
N ILE A 31 -10.93 8.50 -30.94
CA ILE A 31 -11.12 9.60 -29.98
C ILE A 31 -11.86 9.10 -28.73
N ILE A 32 -12.94 8.34 -28.90
CA ILE A 32 -13.71 7.78 -27.79
C ILE A 32 -12.84 6.82 -26.98
N GLN A 33 -12.15 5.89 -27.62
CA GLN A 33 -11.28 4.94 -26.93
C GLN A 33 -10.18 5.63 -26.12
N THR A 34 -9.60 6.70 -26.68
CA THR A 34 -8.57 7.48 -25.98
C THR A 34 -9.18 8.24 -24.80
N ALA A 35 -10.36 8.84 -24.97
CA ALA A 35 -11.07 9.54 -23.89
C ALA A 35 -11.47 8.58 -22.76
N GLU A 36 -11.97 7.38 -23.08
CA GLU A 36 -12.31 6.34 -22.09
C GLU A 36 -11.06 5.87 -21.34
N LYS A 37 -9.96 5.61 -22.06
CA LYS A 37 -8.69 5.23 -21.43
C LYS A 37 -8.15 6.34 -20.52
N LEU A 38 -8.24 7.60 -20.94
CA LEU A 38 -7.84 8.73 -20.10
C LEU A 38 -8.71 8.84 -18.85
N GLN A 39 -10.01 8.61 -18.96
CA GLN A 39 -10.93 8.62 -17.81
C GLN A 39 -10.64 7.47 -16.84
N GLN A 40 -10.41 6.25 -17.35
CA GLN A 40 -10.03 5.10 -16.51
C GLN A 40 -8.70 5.37 -15.80
N ASN A 41 -7.68 5.83 -16.54
CA ASN A 41 -6.40 6.18 -15.94
C ASN A 41 -6.53 7.29 -14.89
N ALA A 42 -7.37 8.30 -15.13
CA ALA A 42 -7.62 9.37 -14.18
C ALA A 42 -8.36 8.89 -12.92
N GLN A 43 -9.26 7.92 -13.06
CA GLN A 43 -9.94 7.27 -11.93
C GLN A 43 -8.95 6.44 -11.12
N THR A 44 -8.21 5.52 -11.75
CA THR A 44 -7.20 4.70 -11.08
C THR A 44 -6.16 5.55 -10.37
N ALA A 45 -5.62 6.59 -11.01
CA ALA A 45 -4.65 7.47 -10.35
C ALA A 45 -5.27 8.26 -9.18
N GLY A 46 -6.57 8.58 -9.27
CA GLY A 46 -7.32 9.22 -8.19
C GLY A 46 -7.54 8.29 -7.00
N ASP A 47 -7.91 7.03 -7.27
CA ASP A 47 -8.08 5.98 -6.28
C ASP A 47 -6.74 5.66 -5.61
N ASP A 48 -5.67 5.43 -6.37
CA ASP A 48 -4.31 5.19 -5.84
C ASP A 48 -3.84 6.36 -4.95
N THR A 49 -4.12 7.61 -5.35
CA THR A 49 -3.74 8.79 -4.54
C THR A 49 -4.58 8.88 -3.26
N ALA A 50 -5.86 8.52 -3.33
CA ALA A 50 -6.72 8.49 -2.16
C ALA A 50 -6.23 7.43 -1.17
N ASP A 51 -5.93 6.23 -1.67
CA ASP A 51 -5.44 5.10 -0.89
C ASP A 51 -4.06 5.39 -0.27
N GLU A 52 -3.14 6.02 -0.99
CA GLU A 52 -1.85 6.45 -0.42
C GLU A 52 -2.02 7.50 0.70
N MET A 53 -3.06 8.33 0.63
CA MET A 53 -3.30 9.39 1.62
C MET A 53 -4.11 8.89 2.84
N SER A 54 -5.07 8.00 2.63
CA SER A 54 -5.93 7.44 3.70
C SER A 54 -5.36 6.17 4.30
N GLY A 55 -4.81 5.30 3.45
CA GLY A 55 -4.32 3.96 3.72
C GLY A 55 -3.03 3.93 4.51
N LYS A 56 -3.07 4.20 5.82
CA LYS A 56 -1.89 4.06 6.68
C LYS A 56 -2.19 3.21 7.91
N ILE A 57 -1.13 2.76 8.59
CA ILE A 57 -1.23 2.13 9.89
C ILE A 57 -0.80 3.13 10.94
N MET A 58 -1.67 3.39 11.92
CA MET A 58 -1.31 4.21 13.06
C MET A 58 -0.74 3.34 14.17
N ILE A 59 0.46 3.71 14.63
CA ILE A 59 1.07 3.14 15.82
C ILE A 59 0.49 3.88 17.03
N ASN A 60 -0.05 3.13 17.97
CA ASN A 60 -0.66 3.67 19.18
C ASN A 60 0.35 3.70 20.34
N THR A 61 1.07 2.60 20.54
CA THR A 61 2.11 2.44 21.58
C THR A 61 3.05 1.31 21.17
N ALA A 62 4.31 1.39 21.58
CA ALA A 62 5.30 0.32 21.41
C ALA A 62 5.79 -0.20 22.78
N TYR A 63 6.10 -1.49 22.86
CA TYR A 63 6.63 -2.15 24.05
C TYR A 63 7.81 -3.05 23.69
N VAL A 64 8.67 -3.33 24.66
CA VAL A 64 9.71 -4.36 24.58
C VAL A 64 9.06 -5.74 24.69
N GLY A 65 9.53 -6.69 23.89
CA GLY A 65 8.94 -8.01 23.83
C GLY A 65 8.97 -8.79 25.14
N THR A 66 7.95 -9.62 25.35
CA THR A 66 7.65 -10.21 26.68
C THR A 66 8.32 -11.57 26.91
N GLY A 67 9.03 -12.13 25.93
CA GLY A 67 9.71 -13.44 26.04
C GLY A 67 8.76 -14.65 26.02
N SER A 68 7.62 -14.56 25.32
CA SER A 68 6.70 -15.68 25.10
C SER A 68 7.12 -16.49 23.85
N ALA A 69 6.56 -17.68 23.64
CA ALA A 69 6.88 -18.56 22.50
C ALA A 69 6.58 -17.94 21.11
N ALA A 70 5.86 -16.80 21.07
CA ALA A 70 5.53 -16.04 19.87
C ALA A 70 6.09 -14.59 19.89
N ALA A 71 6.86 -14.24 20.92
CA ALA A 71 7.28 -12.87 21.22
C ALA A 71 8.62 -12.90 21.95
N ASN A 72 9.74 -12.79 21.23
CA ASN A 72 11.07 -12.82 21.84
C ASN A 72 11.30 -11.56 22.68
N THR A 73 12.23 -11.59 23.63
CA THR A 73 12.55 -10.39 24.46
C THR A 73 13.19 -9.25 23.67
N ASP A 74 13.65 -9.57 22.46
CA ASP A 74 14.49 -8.71 21.64
C ASP A 74 13.67 -8.12 20.46
N GLU A 75 12.35 -8.28 20.50
CA GLU A 75 11.40 -7.78 19.49
C GLU A 75 10.66 -6.54 19.99
N TYR A 76 10.20 -5.70 19.05
CA TYR A 76 9.28 -4.61 19.34
C TYR A 76 7.83 -5.07 19.20
N HIS A 77 7.05 -4.87 20.26
CA HIS A 77 5.62 -5.13 20.27
C HIS A 77 4.86 -3.83 20.02
N LEU A 78 4.28 -3.69 18.84
CA LEU A 78 3.58 -2.49 18.45
C LEU A 78 2.08 -2.72 18.51
N VAL A 79 1.39 -1.88 19.28
CA VAL A 79 -0.05 -1.78 19.23
C VAL A 79 -0.39 -0.87 18.06
N VAL A 80 -1.00 -1.42 17.04
CA VAL A 80 -1.31 -0.70 15.80
C VAL A 80 -2.76 -0.86 15.40
N ARG A 81 -3.23 0.06 14.55
CA ARG A 81 -4.52 -0.05 13.88
C ARG A 81 -4.45 0.56 12.49
N LEU A 82 -5.26 0.05 11.57
CA LEU A 82 -5.46 0.72 10.30
C LEU A 82 -6.14 2.08 10.51
N ALA A 83 -5.68 3.09 9.79
CA ALA A 83 -6.28 4.41 9.80
C ALA A 83 -7.72 4.38 9.27
N PRO A 84 -8.57 5.32 9.71
CA PRO A 84 -9.91 5.45 9.15
C PRO A 84 -9.84 5.74 7.65
N GLY A 85 -10.53 4.93 6.84
CA GLY A 85 -10.54 5.06 5.38
C GLY A 85 -9.43 4.28 4.66
N SER A 86 -8.63 3.48 5.37
CA SER A 86 -7.80 2.45 4.75
C SER A 86 -8.66 1.29 4.24
N ASP A 87 -8.18 0.58 3.23
CA ASP A 87 -8.76 -0.71 2.84
C ASP A 87 -8.20 -1.86 3.68
N PRO A 88 -8.89 -3.03 3.74
CA PRO A 88 -8.39 -4.18 4.46
C PRO A 88 -7.09 -4.73 3.84
N THR A 89 -5.96 -4.57 4.54
CA THR A 89 -4.64 -4.99 4.04
C THR A 89 -4.24 -6.36 4.63
N PRO A 90 -3.70 -7.30 3.84
CA PRO A 90 -3.09 -8.52 4.40
C PRO A 90 -1.82 -8.19 5.21
N ALA A 91 -1.49 -9.00 6.23
CA ALA A 91 -0.23 -8.81 6.99
C ALA A 91 1.01 -8.80 6.09
N THR A 92 1.05 -9.69 5.10
CA THR A 92 2.14 -9.77 4.11
C THR A 92 2.21 -8.59 3.16
N GLY A 93 1.22 -7.71 3.17
CA GLY A 93 1.24 -6.42 2.48
C GLY A 93 1.87 -5.30 3.32
N ILE A 94 2.39 -5.60 4.50
CA ILE A 94 3.01 -4.61 5.38
C ILE A 94 4.49 -4.95 5.51
N SER A 95 5.35 -4.00 5.14
CA SER A 95 6.79 -4.11 5.36
C SER A 95 7.25 -3.12 6.42
N PHE A 96 8.33 -3.48 7.10
CA PHE A 96 8.95 -2.65 8.12
C PHE A 96 10.41 -2.38 7.75
N GLN A 97 10.90 -1.22 8.16
CA GLN A 97 12.31 -0.83 8.09
C GLN A 97 12.67 -0.16 9.40
N VAL A 98 13.66 -0.69 10.11
CA VAL A 98 14.19 -0.15 11.35
C VAL A 98 15.57 0.42 11.09
N PHE A 99 15.74 1.71 11.33
CA PHE A 99 17.03 2.39 11.25
C PHE A 99 17.58 2.58 12.66
N CYS A 100 18.81 2.15 12.89
CA CYS A 100 19.50 2.36 14.15
C CYS A 100 20.96 2.73 13.93
N ALA A 101 21.71 2.94 15.02
CA ALA A 101 23.13 3.27 14.94
C ALA A 101 23.98 2.13 14.34
N ASN A 102 23.52 0.88 14.49
CA ASN A 102 24.23 -0.31 14.01
C ASN A 102 23.98 -0.59 12.52
N GLY A 103 22.93 -0.03 11.92
CA GLY A 103 22.57 -0.22 10.52
C GLY A 103 21.08 -0.11 10.27
N ILE A 104 20.59 -0.90 9.31
CA ILE A 104 19.19 -0.93 8.88
C ILE A 104 18.75 -2.39 8.84
N VAL A 105 17.61 -2.69 9.44
CA VAL A 105 16.96 -4.00 9.38
C VAL A 105 15.61 -3.84 8.70
N GLU A 106 15.32 -4.68 7.71
CA GLU A 106 14.11 -4.59 6.90
C GLU A 106 13.44 -5.95 6.78
N GLY A 107 12.11 -5.97 6.76
CA GLY A 107 11.35 -7.20 6.65
C GLY A 107 9.92 -6.99 6.18
N THR A 108 9.22 -8.09 5.94
CA THR A 108 7.79 -8.11 5.63
C THR A 108 7.08 -8.93 6.70
N LEU A 109 5.98 -8.42 7.23
CA LEU A 109 5.23 -9.10 8.28
C LEU A 109 4.58 -10.38 7.74
N ALA A 110 4.70 -11.47 8.49
CA ALA A 110 3.93 -12.68 8.29
C ALA A 110 2.61 -12.61 9.07
N THR A 111 1.70 -13.56 8.80
CA THR A 111 0.44 -13.68 9.57
C THR A 111 0.66 -14.05 11.03
N THR A 112 1.80 -14.67 11.34
CA THR A 112 2.26 -15.00 12.70
C THR A 112 2.77 -13.77 13.45
N ASP A 113 3.15 -12.73 12.74
CA ASP A 113 3.75 -11.53 13.33
C ASP A 113 2.66 -10.50 13.69
N VAL A 114 1.41 -10.80 13.36
CA VAL A 114 0.26 -9.93 13.60
C VAL A 114 -0.81 -10.69 14.36
N HIS A 115 -1.13 -10.24 15.56
CA HIS A 115 -2.15 -10.82 16.43
C HIS A 115 -3.32 -9.86 16.61
N VAL A 116 -4.53 -10.40 16.75
CA VAL A 116 -5.70 -9.60 17.15
C VAL A 116 -5.55 -9.21 18.62
N MET A 117 -5.69 -7.92 18.95
CA MET A 117 -5.47 -7.44 20.33
C MET A 117 -6.37 -8.09 21.38
N GLU A 118 -7.60 -8.46 21.03
CA GLU A 118 -8.55 -9.03 21.99
C GLU A 118 -8.23 -10.48 22.34
N THR A 119 -7.78 -11.27 21.36
CA THR A 119 -7.57 -12.71 21.52
C THR A 119 -6.11 -13.11 21.60
N GLU A 120 -5.18 -12.22 21.22
CA GLU A 120 -3.74 -12.47 21.11
C GLU A 120 -3.42 -13.71 20.26
N VAL A 121 -4.20 -13.92 19.20
CA VAL A 121 -4.01 -15.00 18.21
C VAL A 121 -3.65 -14.38 16.87
N ASP A 122 -2.79 -15.06 16.11
CA ASP A 122 -2.46 -14.79 14.72
C ASP A 122 -3.69 -14.44 13.90
N ILE A 123 -3.56 -13.44 13.04
CA ILE A 123 -4.65 -13.11 12.12
C ILE A 123 -4.89 -14.26 11.13
N THR A 124 -6.15 -14.57 10.85
CA THR A 124 -6.54 -15.58 9.83
C THR A 124 -7.01 -14.93 8.52
N GLY A 125 -6.70 -13.65 8.31
CA GLY A 125 -7.16 -12.86 7.15
C GLY A 125 -6.52 -11.48 7.07
N ASN A 126 -7.22 -10.52 6.47
CA ASN A 126 -6.75 -9.14 6.35
C ASN A 126 -6.98 -8.35 7.64
N LEU A 127 -6.10 -7.39 7.91
CA LEU A 127 -6.31 -6.38 8.93
C LEU A 127 -7.53 -5.53 8.53
N GLN A 128 -8.40 -5.23 9.48
CA GLN A 128 -9.62 -4.45 9.26
C GLN A 128 -9.52 -3.08 9.93
N VAL A 129 -10.19 -2.09 9.35
CA VAL A 129 -10.28 -0.75 9.92
C VAL A 129 -11.03 -0.78 11.25
N GLY A 130 -10.51 -0.06 12.25
CA GLY A 130 -11.15 0.07 13.55
C GLY A 130 -10.89 -1.09 14.51
N VAL A 131 -10.17 -2.13 14.08
CA VAL A 131 -9.68 -3.21 14.94
C VAL A 131 -8.24 -2.91 15.34
N GLY A 132 -7.91 -3.15 16.61
CA GLY A 132 -6.53 -3.07 17.11
C GLY A 132 -5.80 -4.40 16.87
N TYR A 133 -4.55 -4.31 16.44
CA TYR A 133 -3.65 -5.44 16.27
C TYR A 133 -2.36 -5.24 17.07
N ILE A 134 -1.77 -6.34 17.52
CA ILE A 134 -0.41 -6.38 18.04
C ILE A 134 0.48 -6.85 16.90
N VAL A 135 1.50 -6.07 16.57
CA VAL A 135 2.50 -6.42 15.56
C VAL A 135 3.82 -6.66 16.27
N TYR A 136 4.43 -7.81 15.99
CA TYR A 136 5.77 -8.15 16.43
C TYR A 136 6.75 -7.78 15.32
N VAL A 137 7.69 -6.90 15.63
CA VAL A 137 8.78 -6.54 14.71
C VAL A 137 10.08 -7.07 15.27
N ASP A 138 10.62 -8.06 14.58
CA ASP A 138 11.98 -8.53 14.77
C ASP A 138 12.95 -7.56 14.08
N ALA A 139 13.76 -6.88 14.89
CA ALA A 139 14.71 -5.88 14.44
C ALA A 139 16.17 -6.39 14.49
N ASP A 140 16.36 -7.72 14.50
CA ASP A 140 17.66 -8.38 14.37
C ASP A 140 17.67 -9.31 13.14
N ASP A 141 18.59 -9.07 12.20
CA ASP A 141 18.79 -9.96 11.03
C ASP A 141 19.95 -10.96 11.22
N GLY A 142 20.53 -11.00 12.43
CA GLY A 142 21.70 -11.79 12.81
C GLY A 142 23.04 -11.17 12.41
N ALA A 143 23.06 -10.09 11.62
CA ALA A 143 24.24 -9.32 11.27
C ALA A 143 24.18 -7.88 11.80
N THR A 144 23.00 -7.29 11.81
CA THR A 144 22.66 -5.97 12.33
C THR A 144 21.54 -6.13 13.34
N ASP A 145 21.78 -5.62 14.54
CA ASP A 145 20.83 -5.68 15.63
C ASP A 145 20.37 -4.25 15.97
N CYS A 146 19.09 -4.00 15.70
CA CYS A 146 18.36 -2.80 16.06
C CYS A 146 17.27 -3.08 17.13
N GLY A 147 17.34 -4.24 17.79
CA GLY A 147 16.48 -4.63 18.90
C GLY A 147 16.63 -3.73 20.13
N PRO A 148 15.67 -3.80 21.07
CA PRO A 148 15.65 -2.97 22.26
C PRO A 148 16.82 -3.25 23.22
N ASP A 149 17.44 -4.43 23.15
CA ASP A 149 18.61 -4.81 23.94
C ASP A 149 19.94 -4.26 23.38
N ALA A 150 20.01 -4.00 22.06
CA ALA A 150 21.20 -3.53 21.39
C ALA A 150 21.28 -2.00 21.21
N VAL A 151 20.14 -1.31 21.09
CA VAL A 151 20.10 0.15 20.85
C VAL A 151 19.08 0.86 21.73
N SER A 152 19.44 2.06 22.19
CA SER A 152 18.55 2.91 22.98
C SER A 152 17.58 3.75 22.14
N THR A 153 17.90 3.97 20.87
CA THR A 153 17.08 4.76 19.94
C THR A 153 17.11 4.15 18.55
N SER A 154 15.95 3.88 17.98
CA SER A 154 15.77 3.42 16.60
C SER A 154 14.61 4.16 15.94
N GLN A 155 14.56 4.19 14.61
CA GLN A 155 13.44 4.74 13.84
C GLN A 155 12.78 3.61 13.07
N LEU A 156 11.52 3.34 13.37
CA LEU A 156 10.72 2.36 12.66
C LEU A 156 9.89 3.05 11.58
N TYR A 157 9.92 2.50 10.38
CA TYR A 157 9.04 2.83 9.28
C TYR A 157 8.19 1.61 8.96
N LEU A 158 6.88 1.82 8.86
CA LEU A 158 5.89 0.82 8.44
C LEU A 158 5.29 1.28 7.12
N HIS A 159 5.40 0.43 6.11
CA HIS A 159 4.84 0.65 4.78
C HIS A 159 3.66 -0.26 4.58
N VAL A 160 2.54 0.31 4.14
CA VAL A 160 1.33 -0.44 3.79
C VAL A 160 1.29 -0.60 2.27
N LEU A 161 0.95 -1.78 1.77
CA LEU A 161 0.74 -2.01 0.34
C LEU A 161 -0.44 -1.18 -0.18
N ASN A 162 -0.20 -0.38 -1.22
CA ASN A 162 -1.15 0.61 -1.76
C ASN A 162 -1.62 1.60 -0.69
N GLY A 163 -0.69 2.00 0.17
CA GLY A 163 -0.96 2.88 1.29
C GLY A 163 0.27 3.68 1.69
N GLY A 164 0.04 4.69 2.50
CA GLY A 164 1.07 5.53 3.05
C GLY A 164 2.02 4.81 4.01
N THR A 165 3.17 5.45 4.21
CA THR A 165 4.16 5.07 5.20
C THR A 165 3.92 5.81 6.52
N THR A 166 4.04 5.11 7.64
CA THR A 166 4.07 5.73 8.97
C THR A 166 5.43 5.51 9.58
N TYR A 167 5.95 6.50 10.29
CA TYR A 167 7.22 6.40 10.99
C TYR A 167 7.03 6.72 12.47
N GLU A 168 7.81 6.06 13.31
CA GLU A 168 7.84 6.25 14.76
C GLU A 168 9.30 6.19 15.23
N THR A 169 9.67 7.06 16.17
CA THR A 169 10.97 6.95 16.83
C THR A 169 10.78 6.14 18.09
N LEU A 170 11.52 5.05 18.20
CA LEU A 170 11.48 4.12 19.31
C LEU A 170 12.65 4.45 20.24
N THR A 171 12.37 4.95 21.43
CA THR A 171 13.36 5.15 22.49
C THR A 171 13.16 4.12 23.57
N VAL A 172 14.21 3.34 23.83
CA VAL A 172 14.20 2.27 24.82
C VAL A 172 14.93 2.77 26.07
N ASP A 173 14.14 3.08 27.10
CA ASP A 173 14.65 3.50 28.42
C ASP A 173 14.86 2.31 29.37
N ASP A 174 14.09 1.24 29.18
CA ASP A 174 14.14 0.00 29.98
C ASP A 174 14.00 -1.20 29.04
N THR A 175 14.90 -2.16 29.16
CA THR A 175 14.93 -3.41 28.38
C THR A 175 14.17 -4.55 29.05
N SER A 176 13.53 -4.29 30.18
CA SER A 176 12.71 -5.27 30.87
C SER A 176 11.53 -5.71 29.98
N PRO A 177 11.18 -7.02 29.95
CA PRO A 177 10.09 -7.52 29.14
C PRO A 177 8.77 -6.77 29.43
N GLY A 178 8.12 -6.24 28.39
CA GLY A 178 6.90 -5.44 28.50
C GLY A 178 7.10 -3.98 28.92
N ALA A 179 8.34 -3.49 28.98
CA ALA A 179 8.62 -2.07 29.18
C ALA A 179 8.08 -1.22 28.02
N LEU A 180 7.66 0.01 28.32
CA LEU A 180 7.17 0.95 27.32
C LEU A 180 8.35 1.52 26.52
N VAL A 181 8.18 1.57 25.20
CA VAL A 181 9.09 2.23 24.25
C VAL A 181 8.44 3.55 23.83
N VAL A 182 9.17 4.66 23.99
CA VAL A 182 8.64 6.04 23.93
C VAL A 182 9.25 6.87 22.80
#